data_AF-A0AAD2D9Z0-F1
#
_entry.id   AF-A0AAD2D9Z0-F1
#
_cell.length_a   1.000
_cell.length_b   1.000
_cell.length_c   1.000
_cell.angle_alpha   90.00
_cell.angle_beta   90.00
_cell.angle_gamma   90.00
#
_symmetry.space_group_name_H-M   'P 1'
#
loop_
_entity.id
_entity.type
_entity.pdbx_description
1 polymer ?
#
loop_
_entity_poly.entity_id
_entity_poly.type
_entity_poly.pdbx_seq_one_letter_code
_entity_poly.pdbx_strand_id
1 'polypeptide(L)'
;MIKLIWSLFTQHAIPSLLGLMYYFLLMVFLLFIYHYISYSMRRKDPSYQELFEKLDGFARPAILMFIMFLIFTYVAQNIEGFDQVLIKGGILSCVTIPLVYIYYSDPHRFLFL
;
A
#
# COMPACT_ATOMS: atom_id res chain seq x y z
N MET A 1 -12.26 -3.56 34.85
CA MET A 1 -11.10 -2.84 34.29
C MET A 1 -10.52 -3.52 33.04
N ILE A 2 -10.11 -4.79 33.09
CA ILE A 2 -9.51 -5.51 31.95
C ILE A 2 -10.45 -5.60 30.72
N LYS A 3 -11.74 -5.90 30.90
CA LYS A 3 -12.73 -5.92 29.81
C LYS A 3 -12.92 -4.56 29.12
N LEU A 4 -12.79 -3.46 29.87
CA LEU A 4 -12.94 -2.10 29.35
C LEU A 4 -11.73 -1.71 28.48
N ILE A 5 -10.52 -2.02 28.96
CA ILE A 5 -9.28 -1.82 28.21
C ILE A 5 -9.27 -2.66 26.94
N TRP A 6 -9.70 -3.92 27.02
CA TRP A 6 -9.80 -4.79 25.85
C TRP A 6 -10.83 -4.28 24.83
N SER A 7 -11.99 -3.79 25.28
CA SER A 7 -13.01 -3.20 24.42
C SER A 7 -12.54 -1.92 23.73
N LEU A 8 -11.82 -1.04 24.44
CA LEU A 8 -11.25 0.17 23.86
C LEU A 8 -10.16 -0.19 22.84
N PHE A 9 -9.32 -1.17 23.18
CA PHE A 9 -8.30 -1.65 22.27
C PHE A 9 -8.89 -2.19 20.97
N THR A 10 -9.91 -3.06 21.01
CA THR A 10 -10.52 -3.61 19.80
C THR A 10 -11.25 -2.53 18.97
N GLN A 11 -11.89 -1.56 19.60
CA GLN A 11 -12.59 -0.45 18.92
C GLN A 11 -11.65 0.51 18.16
N HIS A 12 -10.38 0.61 18.56
CA HIS A 12 -9.43 1.53 17.94
C HIS A 12 -8.31 0.83 17.17
N ALA A 13 -7.72 -0.23 17.73
CA ALA A 13 -6.59 -0.93 17.11
C ALA A 13 -6.99 -1.68 15.84
N ILE A 14 -8.12 -2.41 15.86
CA ILE A 14 -8.54 -3.21 14.70
C ILE A 14 -8.83 -2.31 13.48
N PRO A 15 -9.65 -1.24 13.59
CA PRO A 15 -9.88 -0.35 12.45
C PRO A 15 -8.60 0.34 11.96
N SER A 16 -7.70 0.73 12.88
CA SER A 16 -6.42 1.36 12.53
C SER A 16 -5.54 0.42 11.70
N LEU A 17 -5.43 -0.86 12.11
CA LEU A 17 -4.63 -1.85 11.40
C LEU A 17 -5.22 -2.21 10.04
N LEU A 18 -6.54 -2.40 9.96
CA LEU A 18 -7.22 -2.67 8.69
C LEU A 18 -7.06 -1.51 7.71
N GLY A 19 -7.21 -0.27 8.18
CA GLY A 19 -7.02 0.89 7.34
C GLY A 19 -5.55 1.10 6.97
N LEU A 20 -4.60 0.80 7.85
CA LEU A 20 -3.17 0.79 7.49
C LEU A 20 -2.90 -0.17 6.33
N MET A 21 -3.43 -1.39 6.39
CA MET A 21 -3.31 -2.36 5.28
C MET A 21 -3.91 -1.81 3.99
N TYR A 22 -5.08 -1.16 4.07
CA TYR A 22 -5.72 -0.50 2.94
C TYR A 22 -4.81 0.55 2.27
N TYR A 23 -4.26 1.49 3.06
CA TYR A 23 -3.36 2.53 2.54
C TYR A 23 -2.03 1.96 2.04
N PHE A 24 -1.52 0.89 2.66
CA PHE A 24 -0.30 0.24 2.21
C PHE A 24 -0.46 -0.40 0.84
N LEU A 25 -1.59 -1.10 0.62
CA LEU A 25 -1.94 -1.65 -0.70
C LEU A 25 -2.06 -0.54 -1.74
N LEU A 26 -2.78 0.55 -1.41
CA LEU A 26 -2.91 1.71 -2.29
C LEU A 26 -1.54 2.31 -2.65
N MET A 27 -0.65 2.46 -1.67
CA MET A 27 0.71 2.96 -1.88
C MET A 27 1.52 2.04 -2.82
N VAL A 28 1.46 0.72 -2.62
CA VAL A 28 2.16 -0.25 -3.49
C VAL A 28 1.69 -0.11 -4.94
N PHE A 29 0.38 0.06 -5.18
CA PHE A 29 -0.14 0.31 -6.52
C PHE A 29 0.33 1.64 -7.11
N LEU A 30 0.34 2.72 -6.32
CA LEU A 30 0.85 4.01 -6.78
C LEU A 30 2.35 3.95 -7.12
N LEU A 31 3.14 3.24 -6.31
CA LEU A 31 4.56 3.01 -6.60
C LEU A 31 4.75 2.16 -7.85
N PHE A 32 3.93 1.12 -8.05
CA PHE A 32 3.95 0.32 -9.26
C PHE A 32 3.70 1.20 -10.50
N ILE A 33 2.65 2.02 -10.50
CA ILE A 33 2.33 2.93 -11.60
C ILE A 33 3.47 3.93 -11.84
N TYR A 34 4.00 4.52 -10.76
CA TYR A 34 5.12 5.47 -10.84
C TYR A 34 6.35 4.85 -11.51
N HIS A 35 6.76 3.65 -11.09
CA HIS A 35 7.92 2.96 -11.66
C HIS A 35 7.64 2.49 -13.09
N TYR A 36 6.45 1.97 -13.37
CA TYR A 36 6.05 1.54 -14.71
C TYR A 36 6.14 2.71 -15.70
N ILE A 37 5.57 3.86 -15.35
CA ILE A 37 5.63 5.08 -16.16
C ILE A 37 7.08 5.55 -16.31
N SER A 38 7.82 5.68 -15.20
CA SER A 38 9.22 6.14 -15.21
C SER A 38 10.11 5.29 -16.12
N TYR A 39 9.98 3.97 -16.06
CA TYR A 39 10.78 3.06 -16.88
C TYR A 39 10.30 3.02 -18.34
N SER A 40 9.00 3.12 -18.59
CA SER A 40 8.48 3.22 -19.96
C SER A 40 9.04 4.44 -20.71
N MET A 41 9.23 5.57 -20.02
CA MET A 41 9.85 6.78 -20.61
C MET A 41 11.34 6.58 -20.90
N ARG A 42 12.02 5.75 -20.10
CA ARG A 42 13.46 5.47 -20.21
C ARG A 42 13.78 4.18 -20.97
N ARG A 43 12.79 3.54 -21.59
CA ARG A 43 12.93 2.23 -22.25
C ARG A 43 14.04 2.10 -23.32
N LYS A 44 14.55 3.24 -23.81
CA LYS A 44 15.65 3.28 -24.80
C LYS A 44 17.02 3.03 -24.17
N ASP A 45 17.13 3.18 -22.84
CA ASP A 45 18.32 2.85 -22.09
C ASP A 45 18.32 1.34 -21.77
N PRO A 46 19.37 0.59 -22.15
CA PRO A 46 19.45 -0.85 -21.93
C PRO A 46 19.23 -1.26 -20.47
N SER A 47 19.66 -0.42 -19.52
CA SER A 47 19.53 -0.70 -18.08
C SER A 47 18.07 -0.67 -17.60
N TYR A 48 17.24 0.16 -18.23
CA TYR A 48 15.81 0.28 -17.89
C TYR A 48 14.93 -0.63 -18.74
N GLN A 49 15.42 -1.10 -19.89
CA GLN A 49 14.66 -1.99 -20.77
C GLN A 49 14.34 -3.31 -20.08
N GLU A 50 15.32 -3.98 -19.47
CA GLU A 50 15.10 -5.25 -18.77
C GLU A 50 14.14 -5.09 -17.58
N LEU A 51 14.28 -3.99 -16.83
CA LEU A 51 13.39 -3.67 -15.70
C LEU A 51 11.96 -3.40 -16.16
N PHE A 52 11.80 -2.68 -17.28
CA PHE A 52 10.51 -2.42 -17.88
C PHE A 52 9.84 -3.71 -18.37
N GLU A 53 10.56 -4.57 -19.11
CA GLU A 53 10.00 -5.83 -19.62
C GLU A 53 9.55 -6.75 -18.48
N LYS A 54 10.32 -6.82 -17.38
CA LYS A 54 9.89 -7.55 -16.17
C LYS A 54 8.60 -6.97 -15.59
N LEU A 55 8.52 -5.65 -15.40
CA LEU A 55 7.33 -4.98 -14.86
C LEU A 55 6.12 -5.10 -15.79
N ASP A 56 6.32 -5.05 -17.11
CA ASP A 56 5.27 -5.20 -18.12
C ASP A 56 4.63 -6.59 -18.07
N GLY A 57 5.45 -7.63 -17.85
CA GLY A 57 4.96 -8.99 -17.60
C GLY A 57 4.00 -9.09 -16.40
N PHE A 58 4.19 -8.26 -15.38
CA PHE A 58 3.32 -8.19 -14.20
C PHE A 58 2.21 -7.13 -14.27
N ALA A 59 2.20 -6.29 -15.32
CA ALA A 59 1.28 -5.16 -15.38
C ALA A 59 -0.19 -5.59 -15.47
N ARG A 60 -0.50 -6.60 -16.29
CA ARG A 60 -1.88 -7.12 -16.40
C ARG A 60 -2.44 -7.64 -15.08
N PRO A 61 -1.78 -8.58 -14.36
CA PRO A 61 -2.29 -9.04 -13.08
C PRO A 61 -2.33 -7.92 -12.03
N ALA A 62 -1.36 -7.02 -12.01
CA ALA A 62 -1.37 -5.86 -11.11
C ALA A 62 -2.58 -4.95 -11.36
N ILE A 63 -2.88 -4.61 -12.61
CA ILE A 63 -4.06 -3.80 -12.97
C ILE A 63 -5.35 -4.53 -12.60
N LEU A 64 -5.45 -5.84 -12.84
CA LEU A 64 -6.62 -6.62 -12.45
C LEU A 64 -6.84 -6.60 -10.93
N MET A 65 -5.77 -6.81 -10.15
CA MET A 65 -5.84 -6.72 -8.69
C MET A 65 -6.26 -5.32 -8.22
N PHE A 66 -5.79 -4.27 -8.90
CA PHE A 66 -6.19 -2.90 -8.58
C PHE A 66 -7.67 -2.64 -8.89
N ILE A 67 -8.18 -3.13 -10.03
CA ILE A 67 -9.61 -3.04 -10.36
C ILE A 67 -10.45 -3.78 -9.31
N MET A 68 -10.04 -4.99 -8.93
CA MET A 68 -10.72 -5.75 -7.86
C MET A 68 -10.69 -4.99 -6.53
N PHE A 69 -9.55 -4.40 -6.17
CA PHE A 69 -9.43 -3.55 -4.98
C PHE A 69 -10.40 -2.36 -5.00
N LEU A 70 -10.55 -1.68 -6.14
CA LEU A 70 -11.52 -0.58 -6.29
C LEU A 70 -12.97 -1.06 -6.17
N ILE A 71 -13.31 -2.21 -6.76
CA ILE A 71 -14.64 -2.82 -6.63
C ILE A 71 -14.93 -3.17 -5.17
N PHE A 72 -13.99 -3.82 -4.48
CA PHE A 72 -14.14 -4.14 -3.06
C PHE A 72 -14.25 -2.90 -2.19
N THR A 73 -13.48 -1.85 -2.50
CA THR A 73 -13.59 -0.55 -1.82
C THR A 73 -15.00 0.03 -2.00
N TYR A 74 -15.51 0.04 -3.22
CA TYR A 74 -16.84 0.56 -3.54
C TYR A 74 -17.95 -0.24 -2.85
N VAL A 75 -17.81 -1.56 -2.73
CA VAL A 75 -18.77 -2.38 -1.98
C VAL A 75 -18.65 -2.11 -0.49
N ALA A 76 -17.42 -2.05 0.04
CA ALA A 76 -17.13 -1.89 1.46
C ALA A 76 -17.55 -0.53 2.03
N GLN A 77 -17.67 0.51 1.21
CA GLN A 77 -18.13 1.83 1.66
C GLN A 77 -19.54 1.82 2.29
N ASN A 78 -20.34 0.79 2.01
CA ASN A 78 -21.68 0.63 2.59
C ASN A 78 -21.67 -0.14 3.92
N ILE A 79 -20.50 -0.62 4.38
CA ILE A 79 -20.37 -1.36 5.64
C ILE A 79 -20.24 -0.35 6.78
N GLU A 80 -21.04 -0.55 7.84
CA GLU A 80 -20.97 0.27 9.04
C GLU A 80 -19.55 0.29 9.62
N GLY A 81 -19.02 1.48 9.89
CA GLY A 81 -17.68 1.66 10.45
C GLY A 81 -16.54 1.70 9.42
N PHE A 82 -16.82 1.57 8.12
CA PHE A 82 -15.80 1.69 7.06
C PHE A 82 -15.05 3.03 7.12
N ASP A 83 -15.76 4.14 7.36
CA ASP A 83 -15.15 5.45 7.51
C ASP A 83 -14.15 5.50 8.66
N GLN A 84 -14.44 4.81 9.76
CA GLN A 84 -13.50 4.75 10.89
C GLN A 84 -12.24 3.97 10.54
N VAL A 85 -12.36 2.92 9.71
CA VAL A 85 -11.21 2.17 9.19
C VAL A 85 -10.33 3.09 8.34
N LEU A 86 -10.92 3.82 7.40
CA LEU A 86 -10.18 4.76 6.56
C LEU A 86 -9.52 5.89 7.39
N ILE A 87 -10.27 6.56 8.26
CA ILE A 87 -9.73 7.68 9.04
C ILE A 87 -8.61 7.22 9.97
N LYS A 88 -8.84 6.18 10.79
CA LYS A 88 -7.86 5.71 11.76
C LYS A 88 -6.63 5.10 11.08
N GLY A 89 -6.84 4.34 10.01
CA GLY A 89 -5.75 3.78 9.23
C GLY A 89 -4.96 4.82 8.46
N GLY A 90 -5.60 5.88 7.98
CA GLY A 90 -4.94 7.02 7.34
C GLY A 90 -4.02 7.75 8.31
N ILE A 91 -4.49 8.02 9.53
CA ILE A 91 -3.65 8.61 10.59
C ILE A 91 -2.44 7.72 10.89
N LEU A 92 -2.66 6.41 11.03
CA LEU A 92 -1.57 5.48 11.30
C LEU A 92 -0.58 5.39 10.12
N SER A 93 -1.08 5.39 8.89
CA SER A 93 -0.26 5.30 7.69
C SER A 93 0.62 6.53 7.48
N CYS A 94 0.17 7.73 7.87
CA CYS A 94 1.00 8.94 7.89
C CYS A 94 2.27 8.80 8.73
N VAL A 95 2.27 7.94 9.75
CA VAL A 95 3.45 7.69 10.59
C VAL A 95 4.24 6.50 10.06
N THR A 96 3.57 5.40 9.74
CA THR A 96 4.26 4.15 9.39
C THR A 96 4.87 4.17 7.99
N ILE A 97 4.20 4.77 7.00
CA ILE A 97 4.70 4.78 5.61
C ILE A 97 6.03 5.52 5.51
N PRO A 98 6.19 6.74 6.06
CA PRO A 98 7.50 7.41 6.06
C PRO A 98 8.58 6.60 6.77
N LEU A 99 8.27 5.97 7.90
CA LEU A 99 9.23 5.14 8.63
C LEU A 99 9.67 3.92 7.81
N VAL A 100 8.73 3.23 7.18
CA VAL A 100 9.00 2.12 6.26
C VAL A 100 9.84 2.61 5.08
N TYR A 101 9.47 3.75 4.48
CA TYR A 101 10.23 4.33 3.38
C TYR A 101 11.65 4.66 3.80
N ILE A 102 11.88 5.38 4.91
CA ILE A 102 13.23 5.70 5.41
C ILE A 102 14.03 4.42 5.69
N TYR A 103 13.41 3.43 6.32
CA TYR A 103 14.07 2.17 6.64
C TYR A 103 14.48 1.39 5.38
N TYR A 104 13.62 1.37 4.35
CA TYR A 104 13.84 0.62 3.12
C TYR A 104 14.43 1.44 1.96
N SER A 105 14.68 2.73 2.14
CA SER A 105 15.36 3.58 1.16
C SER A 105 16.82 3.83 1.50
N ASP A 106 17.29 3.38 2.68
CA ASP A 106 18.70 3.45 3.07
C ASP A 106 19.55 2.52 2.18
N PRO A 107 20.36 3.07 1.26
CA PRO A 107 21.19 2.27 0.35
C PRO A 107 22.29 1.49 1.08
N HIS A 108 22.59 1.82 2.35
CA HIS A 108 23.59 1.11 3.15
C HIS A 108 23.04 -0.12 3.89
N ARG A 109 21.71 -0.29 3.99
CA ARG A 109 21.10 -1.45 4.68
C ARG A 109 20.72 -2.60 3.76
N PHE A 110 20.66 -2.39 2.44
CA PHE A 110 20.33 -3.43 1.45
C PHE A 110 21.53 -4.20 0.89
N LEU A 111 22.70 -4.12 1.52
CA LEU A 111 23.82 -5.03 1.25
C LEU A 111 23.58 -6.47 1.77
N PHE A 112 22.35 -6.80 2.21
CA PHE A 112 21.99 -8.08 2.83
C PHE A 112 20.78 -8.79 2.17
N LEU A 113 20.54 -8.56 0.87
CA LEU A 113 19.67 -9.40 0.04
C LEU A 113 20.29 -9.61 -1.34
#